data_AF-A0A0D0BV37-F1
#
_entry.id   AF-A0A0D0BV37-F1
#
_cell.length_a   1.000
_cell.length_b   1.000
_cell.length_c   1.000
_cell.angle_alpha   90.00
_cell.angle_beta   90.00
_cell.angle_gamma   90.00
#
_symmetry.space_group_name_H-M   'P 1'
#
loop_
_entity.id
_entity.type
_entity.pdbx_description
1 polymer ?
#
loop_
_entity_poly.entity_id
_entity_poly.type
_entity_poly.pdbx_seq_one_letter_code
_entity_poly.pdbx_strand_id
1 'polypeptide(L)'
;MVISVGVLEHLLKLYKTQNDYLHQWVKHRNKYLGALLAMEAPPNLWKCLICNGDGIFRCLGCFSQPLFCTQCCWKQHYMLPFHQIKQLTGTFLKTCPFAGMVLHLGHCGQPCQLGVPEGMDQHVNRVPFPVDDTEWCMDKPNDVPPFLRVP
;
A
#
# COMPACT_ATOMS: atom_id res chain seq x y z
N MET A 1 32.51 -49.48 -21.97
CA MET A 1 32.59 -48.15 -21.35
C MET A 1 31.85 -48.21 -20.03
N VAL A 2 32.58 -48.34 -18.92
CA VAL A 2 32.00 -48.35 -17.57
C VAL A 2 32.01 -46.90 -17.10
N ILE A 3 30.84 -46.26 -17.05
CA ILE A 3 30.74 -44.91 -16.50
C ILE A 3 30.87 -45.05 -14.98
N SER A 4 31.97 -44.53 -14.43
CA SER A 4 32.25 -44.53 -12.99
C SER A 4 31.12 -43.83 -12.23
N VAL A 5 30.33 -44.61 -11.50
CA VAL A 5 29.21 -44.16 -10.66
C VAL A 5 29.63 -43.07 -9.66
N GLY A 6 30.90 -43.10 -9.21
CA GLY A 6 31.45 -42.09 -8.30
C GLY A 6 31.57 -40.66 -8.85
N VAL A 7 31.63 -40.48 -10.17
CA VAL A 7 31.69 -39.12 -10.78
C VAL A 7 30.31 -38.48 -10.83
N LEU A 8 29.25 -39.28 -11.00
CA LEU A 8 27.86 -38.81 -11.04
C LEU A 8 27.34 -38.41 -9.66
N GLU A 9 27.70 -39.15 -8.61
CA GLU A 9 27.33 -38.79 -7.22
C GLU A 9 27.95 -37.47 -6.75
N HIS A 10 29.12 -37.11 -7.26
CA HIS A 10 29.81 -35.87 -6.89
C HIS A 10 29.16 -34.62 -7.53
N LEU A 11 28.62 -34.75 -8.74
CA LEU A 11 27.88 -33.69 -9.43
C LEU A 11 26.48 -33.47 -8.83
N LEU A 12 25.82 -34.54 -8.38
CA LEU A 12 24.51 -34.44 -7.72
C LEU A 12 24.58 -33.74 -6.35
N LYS A 13 25.71 -33.83 -5.63
CA LYS A 13 25.93 -33.09 -4.37
C LYS A 13 26.17 -31.59 -4.56
N LEU A 14 26.46 -31.14 -5.79
CA LEU A 14 26.67 -29.71 -6.09
C LEU A 14 25.36 -28.97 -6.33
N TYR A 15 24.30 -29.66 -6.74
CA TYR A 15 23.00 -29.06 -6.99
C TYR A 15 22.07 -29.27 -5.80
N LYS A 16 21.66 -28.14 -5.18
CA LYS A 16 20.62 -28.14 -4.16
C LYS A 16 19.27 -28.36 -4.82
N THR A 17 18.55 -29.37 -4.37
CA THR A 17 17.14 -29.57 -4.70
C THR A 17 16.27 -28.54 -3.98
N GLN A 18 15.03 -28.36 -4.44
CA GLN A 18 14.04 -27.55 -3.73
C GLN A 18 13.87 -27.99 -2.26
N ASN A 19 13.91 -29.31 -2.00
CA ASN A 19 13.80 -29.85 -0.65
C ASN A 19 14.99 -29.43 0.23
N ASP A 20 16.20 -29.36 -0.33
CA ASP A 20 17.40 -28.91 0.39
C ASP A 20 17.28 -27.45 0.84
N TYR A 21 16.65 -26.59 0.04
CA TYR A 21 16.38 -25.20 0.41
C TYR A 21 15.32 -25.10 1.51
N LEU A 22 14.28 -25.94 1.49
CA LEU A 22 13.30 -26.00 2.56
C LEU A 22 13.95 -26.41 3.89
N HIS A 23 14.80 -27.44 3.90
CA HIS A 23 15.56 -27.84 5.09
C HIS A 23 16.50 -26.74 5.61
N GLN A 24 17.10 -25.95 4.71
CA GLN A 24 17.89 -24.77 5.10
C GLN A 24 17.00 -23.70 5.74
N TRP A 25 15.82 -23.43 5.17
CA TRP A 25 14.88 -22.45 5.71
C TRP A 25 14.34 -22.82 7.09
N VAL A 26 14.14 -24.11 7.38
CA VAL A 26 13.64 -24.58 8.68
C VAL A 26 14.47 -24.05 9.85
N LYS A 27 15.79 -23.89 9.67
CA LYS A 27 16.70 -23.31 10.68
C LYS A 27 16.38 -21.85 11.01
N HIS A 28 15.76 -21.13 10.09
CA HIS A 28 15.39 -19.72 10.22
C HIS A 28 13.93 -19.50 10.60
N ARG A 29 13.08 -20.55 10.61
CA ARG A 29 11.62 -20.45 10.78
C ARG A 29 11.20 -19.57 11.97
N ASN A 30 11.85 -19.73 13.12
CA ASN A 30 11.48 -19.03 14.35
C ASN A 30 11.82 -17.52 14.27
N LYS A 31 12.87 -17.15 13.53
CA LYS A 31 13.23 -15.75 13.30
C LYS A 31 12.16 -15.04 12.46
N TYR A 32 11.68 -15.71 11.40
CA TYR A 32 10.58 -15.20 10.58
C TYR A 32 9.27 -15.15 11.37
N LEU A 33 8.96 -16.19 12.14
CA LEU A 33 7.79 -16.22 13.01
C LEU A 33 7.82 -15.07 14.02
N GLY A 34 8.96 -14.82 14.66
CA GLY A 34 9.12 -13.69 15.59
C GLY A 34 8.88 -12.34 14.92
N ALA A 35 9.37 -12.14 13.69
CA ALA A 35 9.10 -10.93 12.93
C ALA A 35 7.60 -10.79 12.57
N LEU A 36 6.95 -11.88 12.14
CA LEU A 36 5.51 -11.90 11.84
C LEU A 36 4.66 -11.54 13.07
N LEU A 37 4.98 -12.13 14.23
CA LEU A 37 4.29 -11.84 15.49
C LEU A 37 4.53 -10.40 15.96
N ALA A 38 5.76 -9.89 15.83
CA ALA A 38 6.07 -8.50 16.17
C ALA A 38 5.36 -7.50 15.25
N MET A 39 5.08 -7.87 13.99
CA MET A 39 4.25 -7.06 13.09
C MET A 39 2.78 -7.07 13.53
N GLU A 40 2.25 -8.20 14.02
CA GLU A 40 0.86 -8.27 14.50
C GLU A 40 0.67 -7.49 15.82
N ALA A 41 1.56 -7.72 16.79
CA ALA A 41 1.52 -7.11 18.11
C ALA A 41 2.92 -6.59 18.49
N PRO A 42 3.25 -5.33 18.15
CA PRO A 42 4.56 -4.76 18.44
C PRO A 42 4.86 -4.80 19.94
N PRO A 43 6.02 -5.33 20.36
CA PRO A 43 6.36 -5.40 21.77
C PRO A 43 6.62 -4.00 22.33
N ASN A 44 5.60 -3.38 22.94
CA ASN A 44 5.57 -2.17 23.79
C ASN A 44 6.28 -0.89 23.28
N LEU A 45 7.02 -0.94 22.18
CA LEU A 45 7.76 0.15 21.57
C LEU A 45 6.93 0.66 20.40
N TRP A 46 5.93 1.48 20.73
CA TRP A 46 5.13 2.20 19.75
C TRP A 46 5.97 3.34 19.18
N LYS A 47 6.96 2.99 18.38
CA LYS A 47 7.92 3.92 17.79
C LYS A 47 7.68 4.10 16.31
N CYS A 48 7.78 5.34 15.85
CA CYS A 48 7.72 5.68 14.45
C CYS A 48 8.90 5.05 13.72
N LEU A 49 8.63 4.30 12.64
CA LEU A 49 9.67 3.66 11.83
C LEU A 49 10.69 4.66 11.25
N ILE A 50 10.27 5.90 10.98
CA ILE A 50 11.09 6.90 10.29
C ILE A 50 11.94 7.73 11.26
N CYS A 51 11.30 8.28 12.30
CA CYS A 51 11.96 9.24 13.20
C CYS A 51 12.19 8.71 14.62
N ASN A 52 11.80 7.48 14.91
CA ASN A 52 11.85 6.88 16.25
C ASN A 52 11.11 7.67 17.36
N GLY A 53 10.24 8.61 16.97
CA GLY A 53 9.27 9.28 17.86
C GLY A 53 8.07 8.39 18.18
N ASP A 54 6.97 8.97 18.66
CA ASP A 54 5.80 8.17 19.07
C ASP A 54 4.96 7.70 17.87
N GLY A 55 4.90 6.38 17.69
CA GLY A 55 4.21 5.69 16.62
C GLY A 55 2.77 5.36 16.99
N ILE A 56 1.85 6.29 16.73
CA ILE A 56 0.42 6.16 17.07
C ILE A 56 -0.46 5.75 15.88
N PHE A 57 0.07 5.76 14.66
CA PHE A 57 -0.65 5.36 13.46
C PHE A 57 -0.06 4.10 12.85
N ARG A 58 -0.92 3.16 12.46
CA ARG A 58 -0.58 1.97 11.70
C ARG A 58 -1.27 2.02 10.34
N CYS A 59 -0.56 1.69 9.28
CA CYS A 59 -1.14 1.50 7.97
C CYS A 59 -1.31 0.01 7.65
N LEU A 60 -2.50 -0.41 7.22
CA LEU A 60 -2.80 -1.79 6.82
C LEU A 60 -2.43 -2.09 5.36
N GLY A 61 -2.27 -1.06 4.54
CA GLY A 61 -1.82 -1.20 3.14
C GLY A 61 -0.30 -1.33 3.00
N CYS A 62 0.46 -0.84 3.96
CA CYS A 62 1.91 -0.94 3.94
C CYS A 62 2.38 -2.36 4.25
N PHE A 63 3.38 -2.82 3.49
CA PHE A 63 4.15 -4.00 3.86
C PHE A 63 4.70 -3.83 5.28
N SER A 64 4.70 -4.93 6.04
CA SER A 64 5.05 -5.01 7.47
C SER A 64 4.21 -4.21 8.47
N GLN A 65 3.15 -3.51 8.01
CA GLN A 65 2.25 -2.70 8.84
C GLN A 65 2.96 -1.84 9.92
N PRO A 66 3.95 -1.01 9.52
CA PRO A 66 4.74 -0.24 10.48
C PRO A 66 3.93 0.83 11.20
N LEU A 67 4.46 1.25 12.35
CA LEU A 67 3.95 2.37 13.12
C LEU A 67 4.61 3.69 12.68
N PHE A 68 3.82 4.76 12.65
CA PHE A 68 4.22 6.10 12.27
C PHE A 68 3.71 7.12 13.29
N CYS A 69 4.48 8.18 13.52
CA CYS A 69 3.94 9.39 14.11
C CYS A 69 3.05 10.11 13.08
N THR A 70 2.24 11.08 13.53
CA THR A 70 1.34 11.85 12.66
C THR A 70 2.06 12.39 11.42
N GLN A 71 3.18 13.09 11.62
CA GLN A 71 3.86 13.81 10.54
C GLN A 71 4.52 12.86 9.52
N CYS A 72 5.13 11.77 9.99
CA CYS A 72 5.69 10.74 9.12
C CYS A 72 4.59 9.96 8.39
N CYS A 73 3.46 9.72 9.04
CA CYS A 73 2.30 9.07 8.42
C CYS A 73 1.77 9.90 7.25
N TRP A 74 1.60 11.21 7.45
CA TRP A 74 1.14 12.14 6.41
C TRP A 74 2.07 12.15 5.19
N LYS A 75 3.37 12.35 5.41
CA LYS A 75 4.36 12.39 4.31
C LYS A 75 4.40 11.09 3.52
N GLN A 76 4.34 9.95 4.20
CA GLN A 76 4.46 8.65 3.54
C GLN A 76 3.20 8.24 2.79
N HIS A 77 2.02 8.69 3.22
CA HIS A 77 0.73 8.27 2.65
C HIS A 77 0.05 9.33 1.79
N TYR A 78 0.67 10.50 1.60
CA TYR A 78 0.11 11.59 0.81
C TYR A 78 -0.35 11.16 -0.60
N MET A 79 0.44 10.31 -1.28
CA MET A 79 0.12 9.77 -2.61
C MET A 79 -0.47 8.36 -2.58
N LEU A 80 -0.86 7.86 -1.41
CA LEU A 80 -1.38 6.51 -1.22
C LEU A 80 -2.80 6.56 -0.63
N PRO A 81 -3.78 7.15 -1.35
CA PRO A 81 -5.11 7.44 -0.82
C PRO A 81 -5.91 6.19 -0.45
N PHE A 82 -5.58 5.03 -1.03
CA PHE A 82 -6.25 3.76 -0.75
C PHE A 82 -5.65 2.98 0.43
N HIS A 83 -4.55 3.45 1.01
CA HIS A 83 -3.99 2.84 2.20
C HIS A 83 -4.90 3.10 3.40
N GLN A 84 -5.38 2.03 4.04
CA GLN A 84 -6.21 2.15 5.23
C GLN A 84 -5.33 2.40 6.46
N ILE A 85 -5.52 3.57 7.09
CA ILE A 85 -4.77 3.97 8.28
C ILE A 85 -5.65 3.79 9.52
N LYS A 86 -5.07 3.20 10.56
CA LYS A 86 -5.68 3.02 11.88
C LYS A 86 -4.84 3.76 12.93
N GLN A 87 -5.52 4.46 13.83
CA GLN A 87 -4.92 5.09 14.98
C GLN A 87 -5.01 4.16 16.19
N LEU A 88 -3.91 4.00 16.90
CA LEU A 88 -3.86 3.26 18.16
C LEU A 88 -4.37 4.17 19.28
N THR A 89 -5.48 3.83 19.91
CA THR A 89 -6.03 4.55 21.08
C THR A 89 -5.97 3.63 22.29
N GLY A 90 -4.81 3.58 22.95
CA GLY A 90 -4.59 2.68 24.07
C GLY A 90 -4.58 1.21 23.64
N THR A 91 -5.67 0.48 23.88
CA THR A 91 -5.76 -0.97 23.65
C THR A 91 -6.35 -1.38 22.30
N PHE A 92 -6.95 -0.44 21.53
CA PHE A 92 -7.63 -0.76 20.28
C PHE A 92 -7.24 0.17 19.13
N LEU A 93 -7.34 -0.36 17.91
CA LEU A 93 -7.11 0.37 16.67
C LEU A 93 -8.43 0.96 16.15
N LYS A 94 -8.56 2.28 16.15
CA LYS A 94 -9.67 2.98 15.49
C LYS A 94 -9.30 3.28 14.04
N THR A 95 -10.19 3.01 13.09
CA THR A 95 -10.01 3.49 11.71
C THR A 95 -10.03 5.01 11.75
N CYS A 96 -8.95 5.62 11.27
CA CYS A 96 -8.84 7.07 11.19
C CYS A 96 -8.98 7.40 9.70
N PRO A 97 -10.16 7.84 9.22
CA PRO A 97 -10.18 8.54 7.95
C PRO A 97 -9.24 9.73 8.13
N PHE A 98 -8.24 9.86 7.27
CA PHE A 98 -7.38 11.03 7.23
C PHE A 98 -8.27 12.22 6.82
N ALA A 99 -8.99 12.77 7.80
CA ALA A 99 -9.89 13.88 7.61
C ALA A 99 -9.05 15.11 7.22
N GLY A 100 -9.27 15.62 6.02
CA GLY A 100 -8.56 16.77 5.48
C GLY A 100 -7.42 16.46 4.51
N MET A 101 -7.17 15.19 4.14
CA MET A 101 -6.22 14.91 3.06
C MET A 101 -6.87 15.23 1.70
N VAL A 102 -6.43 16.32 1.06
CA VAL A 102 -6.85 16.70 -0.29
C VAL A 102 -5.93 16.03 -1.29
N LEU A 103 -6.47 15.12 -2.08
CA LEU A 103 -5.77 14.51 -3.22
C LEU A 103 -6.04 15.35 -4.47
N HIS A 104 -5.02 16.04 -4.97
CA HIS A 104 -5.12 16.71 -6.25
C HIS A 104 -4.96 15.68 -7.38
N LEU A 105 -5.99 15.53 -8.22
CA LEU A 105 -6.02 14.53 -9.31
C LEU A 105 -5.17 14.93 -10.54
N GLY A 106 -4.43 16.05 -10.47
CA GLY A 106 -3.56 16.58 -11.53
C GLY A 106 -2.20 17.04 -10.99
N HIS A 107 -1.27 17.33 -11.90
CA HIS A 107 0.08 17.85 -11.57
C HIS A 107 0.87 17.03 -10.53
N CYS A 108 0.83 15.71 -10.61
CA CYS A 108 1.52 14.83 -9.65
C CYS A 108 1.14 15.17 -8.19
N GLY A 109 -0.13 15.44 -7.93
CA GLY A 109 -0.65 15.81 -6.62
C GLY A 109 -0.32 17.24 -6.18
N GLN A 110 0.24 18.10 -7.05
CA GLN A 110 0.36 19.52 -6.78
C GLN A 110 -0.99 20.24 -7.00
N PRO A 111 -1.25 21.33 -6.23
CA PRO A 111 -2.40 22.18 -6.50
C PRO A 111 -2.33 22.71 -7.93
N CYS A 112 -3.47 22.68 -8.64
CA CYS A 112 -3.55 23.29 -9.96
C CYS A 112 -3.45 24.81 -9.81
N GLN A 113 -2.53 25.44 -10.54
CA GLN A 113 -2.33 26.90 -10.51
C GLN A 113 -3.56 27.69 -11.00
N LEU A 114 -4.41 27.06 -11.81
CA LEU A 114 -5.66 27.64 -12.32
C LEU A 114 -6.85 27.45 -11.35
N GLY A 115 -6.65 26.73 -10.24
CA GLY A 115 -7.71 26.34 -9.30
C GLY A 115 -7.87 27.24 -8.06
N VAL A 116 -7.22 28.40 -8.02
CA VAL A 116 -7.37 29.36 -6.91
C VAL A 116 -8.26 30.52 -7.35
N PRO A 117 -9.60 30.47 -7.14
CA PRO A 117 -10.39 31.69 -7.13
C PRO A 117 -10.05 32.44 -5.84
N GLU A 118 -9.57 33.68 -5.97
CA GLU A 118 -9.43 34.60 -4.84
C GLU A 118 -10.80 34.75 -4.14
N GLY A 119 -10.88 34.33 -2.87
CA GLY A 119 -12.00 34.68 -1.99
C GLY A 119 -13.00 33.58 -1.61
N MET A 120 -12.66 32.29 -1.64
CA MET A 120 -13.52 31.25 -1.06
C MET A 120 -12.90 30.56 0.16
N ASP A 121 -13.65 30.59 1.27
CA ASP A 121 -13.38 29.86 2.51
C ASP A 121 -13.15 28.37 2.22
N GLN A 122 -12.16 27.80 2.93
CA GLN A 122 -11.57 26.47 2.69
C GLN A 122 -12.51 25.27 2.97
N HIS A 123 -13.83 25.47 3.07
CA HIS A 123 -14.73 24.48 3.65
C HIS A 123 -15.97 24.09 2.84
N VAL A 124 -16.09 24.45 1.56
CA VAL A 124 -17.23 24.02 0.74
C VAL A 124 -16.75 23.41 -0.58
N ASN A 125 -16.89 22.09 -0.71
CA ASN A 125 -16.88 21.38 -1.98
C ASN A 125 -18.06 21.86 -2.83
N ARG A 126 -17.94 23.00 -3.51
CA ARG A 126 -18.88 23.39 -4.56
C ARG A 126 -18.15 23.37 -5.89
N VAL A 127 -18.64 22.53 -6.79
CA VAL A 127 -18.15 22.44 -8.17
C VAL A 127 -18.36 23.83 -8.82
N PRO A 128 -17.30 24.52 -9.30
CA PRO A 128 -17.40 25.91 -9.76
C PRO A 128 -18.13 26.08 -11.10
N PHE A 129 -18.37 25.00 -11.82
CA PHE A 129 -18.94 25.03 -13.15
C PHE A 129 -20.23 24.20 -13.18
N PRO A 130 -21.30 24.65 -13.86
CA PRO A 130 -22.37 23.75 -14.25
C PRO A 130 -21.71 22.60 -15.01
N VAL A 131 -21.80 21.39 -14.46
CA VAL A 131 -21.39 20.21 -15.22
C VAL A 131 -22.36 20.16 -16.40
N ASP A 132 -21.83 20.12 -17.61
CA ASP A 132 -22.65 19.87 -18.79
C ASP A 132 -22.99 18.38 -18.79
N ASP A 133 -24.13 18.05 -18.19
CA ASP A 133 -24.62 16.68 -18.05
C ASP A 133 -24.98 16.04 -19.41
N THR A 134 -24.97 16.84 -20.50
CA THR A 134 -25.35 16.43 -21.85
C THR A 134 -24.49 15.28 -22.39
N GLU A 135 -23.26 15.11 -21.91
CA GLU A 135 -22.40 13.96 -22.28
C GLU A 135 -22.88 12.64 -21.64
N TRP A 136 -23.51 12.72 -20.46
CA TRP A 136 -24.03 11.56 -19.71
C TRP A 136 -25.53 11.33 -19.91
N CYS A 137 -26.21 12.20 -20.67
CA CYS A 137 -27.58 11.95 -21.13
C CYS A 137 -27.62 10.66 -21.96
N MET A 138 -28.13 9.60 -21.34
CA MET A 138 -28.40 8.27 -21.92
C MET A 138 -29.58 8.31 -22.93
N ASP A 139 -29.79 9.44 -23.60
CA ASP A 139 -30.80 9.60 -24.65
C ASP A 139 -30.23 9.27 -26.05
N LYS A 140 -28.92 9.00 -26.15
CA LYS A 140 -28.30 8.51 -27.40
C LYS A 140 -28.10 6.99 -27.34
N PRO A 141 -28.72 6.23 -28.26
CA PRO A 141 -28.60 4.78 -28.24
C PRO A 141 -27.18 4.34 -28.62
N ASN A 142 -26.48 3.78 -27.63
CA ASN A 142 -25.42 2.78 -27.76
C ASN A 142 -24.53 2.87 -29.01
N ASP A 143 -23.59 3.80 -29.02
CA ASP A 143 -22.38 3.67 -29.85
C ASP A 143 -21.47 2.58 -29.25
N VAL A 144 -21.87 1.32 -29.38
CA VAL A 144 -21.02 0.18 -29.00
C VAL A 144 -19.75 0.25 -29.87
N PRO A 145 -18.57 0.43 -29.25
CA PRO A 145 -17.31 0.48 -29.98
C PRO A 145 -17.16 -0.77 -30.85
N PRO A 146 -16.62 -0.65 -32.09
CA PRO A 146 -16.60 -1.73 -33.06
C PRO A 146 -16.00 -3.04 -32.55
N PHE A 147 -15.08 -2.98 -31.58
CA PHE A 147 -14.41 -4.14 -30.99
C PHE A 147 -15.24 -4.92 -29.95
N LEU A 148 -16.38 -4.38 -29.49
CA LEU A 148 -17.32 -5.07 -28.60
C LEU A 148 -18.52 -5.70 -29.33
N ARG A 149 -18.54 -5.62 -30.66
CA ARG A 149 -19.54 -6.31 -31.49
C ARG A 149 -19.11 -7.77 -31.64
N VAL A 150 -19.81 -8.67 -30.97
CA VAL A 150 -19.59 -10.12 -31.11
C VAL A 150 -20.18 -10.57 -32.47
N PRO A 151 -19.51 -11.47 -33.23
CA PRO A 151 -20.01 -11.98 -34.51
C PRO A 151 -21.34 -12.74 -34.42
#